data_AF-R1FJV1-F1
#
_entry.id   AF-R1FJV1-F1
#
_cell.length_a   1.000
_cell.length_b   1.000
_cell.length_c   1.000
_cell.angle_alpha   90.00
_cell.angle_beta   90.00
_cell.angle_gamma   90.00
#
_symmetry.space_group_name_H-M   'P 1'
#
loop_
_entity.id
_entity.type
_entity.pdbx_description
1 polymer ?
#
loop_
_entity_poly.entity_id
_entity_poly.type
_entity_poly.pdbx_seq_one_letter_code
_entity_poly.pdbx_strand_id
1 'polypeptide(L)'
;MQEAGRWVAAGSVDGSVYMLELCDGLSQMQQNEKQGVSHMLDREREKNLEARAKELRARELRARELRAKGQAKEEGAEAAVPWEERRKEVEAEFWRLTGLTGPEGVTGEGIEPSEKSSETAEQ
;
A
#
# COMPACT_ATOMS: atom_id res chain seq x y z
N MET A 1 27.40 -31.85 15.17
CA MET A 1 26.74 -32.00 13.85
C MET A 1 25.65 -33.04 14.05
N GLN A 2 24.38 -32.71 13.85
CA GLN A 2 23.28 -33.69 13.99
C GLN A 2 23.15 -34.41 12.64
N GLU A 3 23.44 -35.72 12.60
CA GLU A 3 23.22 -36.57 11.40
C GLU A 3 21.80 -37.17 11.34
N ALA A 4 21.05 -37.06 12.44
CA ALA A 4 19.68 -37.56 12.53
C ALA A 4 18.76 -36.76 11.60
N GLY A 5 18.03 -37.46 10.73
CA GLY A 5 17.09 -36.87 9.76
C GLY A 5 17.67 -36.60 8.37
N ARG A 6 18.94 -36.93 8.11
CA ARG A 6 19.56 -36.78 6.77
C ARG A 6 19.18 -37.88 5.77
N TRP A 7 18.81 -39.06 6.27
CA TRP A 7 18.45 -40.21 5.45
C TRP A 7 16.95 -40.51 5.56
N VAL A 8 16.30 -40.71 4.41
CA VAL A 8 14.90 -41.11 4.31
C VAL A 8 14.84 -42.44 3.59
N ALA A 9 14.20 -43.44 4.21
CA ALA A 9 13.88 -44.71 3.57
C ALA A 9 12.40 -44.74 3.20
N ALA A 10 12.09 -45.01 1.94
CA ALA A 10 10.72 -45.13 1.43
C ALA A 10 10.54 -46.51 0.77
N GLY A 11 9.55 -47.26 1.27
CA GLY A 11 9.11 -48.50 0.65
C GLY A 11 8.12 -48.21 -0.48
N SER A 12 8.25 -48.94 -1.58
CA SER A 12 7.32 -48.89 -2.70
C SER A 12 6.42 -50.14 -2.73
N VAL A 13 5.31 -50.06 -3.45
CA VAL A 13 4.27 -51.11 -3.52
C VAL A 13 4.76 -52.42 -4.14
N ASP A 14 5.83 -52.36 -4.92
CA ASP A 14 6.53 -53.49 -5.53
C ASP A 14 7.51 -54.19 -4.57
N GLY A 15 7.62 -53.74 -3.32
CA GLY A 15 8.50 -54.30 -2.30
C GLY A 15 9.94 -53.76 -2.35
N SER A 16 10.24 -52.86 -3.28
CA SER A 16 11.50 -52.15 -3.36
C SER A 16 11.62 -51.12 -2.23
N VAL A 17 12.84 -50.92 -1.71
CA VAL A 17 13.15 -49.90 -0.70
C VAL A 17 14.16 -48.92 -1.29
N TYR A 18 13.79 -47.65 -1.30
CA TYR A 18 14.64 -46.55 -1.76
C TYR A 18 15.18 -45.81 -0.55
N MET A 19 16.48 -45.50 -0.58
CA MET A 19 17.14 -44.69 0.43
C MET A 19 17.60 -43.38 -0.21
N LEU A 20 17.16 -42.27 0.37
CA LEU A 20 17.37 -40.91 -0.15
C LEU A 20 18.17 -40.11 0.87
N GLU A 21 19.17 -39.37 0.37
CA GLU A 21 19.94 -38.42 1.15
C GLU A 21 19.34 -37.02 0.97
N LEU A 22 19.00 -36.37 2.08
CA LEU A 22 18.54 -34.99 2.08
C LEU A 22 19.72 -34.03 2.16
N CYS A 23 19.63 -32.88 1.50
CA CYS A 23 20.64 -31.84 1.60
C CYS A 23 20.70 -31.24 3.01
N ASP A 24 21.83 -30.61 3.34
CA ASP A 24 22.06 -30.07 4.69
C ASP A 24 21.04 -28.97 5.07
N GLY A 25 20.50 -28.24 4.11
CA GLY A 25 19.45 -27.23 4.34
C GLY A 25 18.09 -27.79 4.76
N LEU A 26 17.83 -29.07 4.48
CA LEU A 26 16.58 -29.75 4.87
C LEU A 26 16.75 -30.66 6.10
N SER A 27 17.98 -31.09 6.37
CA SER A 27 18.30 -32.01 7.48
C SER A 27 18.82 -31.30 8.73
N GLN A 28 19.34 -30.08 8.62
CA GLN A 28 19.81 -29.30 9.76
C GLN A 28 18.81 -28.20 10.12
N MET A 29 18.39 -28.16 11.38
CA MET A 29 17.54 -27.10 11.89
C MET A 29 18.31 -25.78 11.92
N GLN A 30 18.01 -24.89 10.97
CA GLN A 30 18.56 -23.54 10.97
C GLN A 30 18.02 -22.76 12.17
N GLN A 31 18.86 -21.94 12.80
CA GLN A 31 18.44 -21.16 13.96
C GLN A 31 17.31 -20.22 13.57
N ASN A 32 16.21 -20.29 14.33
CA ASN A 32 15.09 -19.36 14.29
C ASN A 32 14.14 -19.47 13.06
N GLU A 33 14.27 -20.45 12.17
CA GLU A 33 13.33 -20.59 11.04
C GLU A 33 11.92 -20.97 11.50
N LYS A 34 11.80 -22.03 12.32
CA LYS A 34 10.50 -22.49 12.84
C LYS A 34 9.80 -21.41 13.65
N GLN A 35 10.56 -20.72 14.51
CA GLN A 35 10.02 -19.66 15.36
C GLN A 35 9.66 -18.43 14.53
N GLY A 36 10.50 -18.04 13.56
CA GLY A 36 10.22 -16.94 12.64
C GLY A 36 8.96 -17.17 11.81
N VAL A 37 8.82 -18.35 11.18
CA VAL A 37 7.64 -18.69 10.38
C VAL A 37 6.39 -18.81 11.25
N SER A 38 6.46 -19.46 12.42
CA SER A 38 5.33 -19.51 13.36
C SER A 38 4.91 -18.09 13.73
N HIS A 39 5.84 -17.23 14.13
CA HIS A 39 5.51 -15.83 14.44
C HIS A 39 4.98 -15.04 13.25
N MET A 40 5.34 -15.35 12.00
CA MET A 40 4.78 -14.69 10.82
C MET A 40 3.35 -15.15 10.54
N LEU A 41 3.08 -16.45 10.68
CA LEU A 41 1.73 -17.02 10.50
C LEU A 41 0.80 -16.64 11.66
N ASP A 42 1.32 -16.65 12.89
CA ASP A 42 0.62 -16.28 14.12
C ASP A 42 0.51 -14.76 14.29
N ARG A 43 1.36 -13.96 13.60
CA ARG A 43 1.14 -12.52 13.42
C ARG A 43 -0.03 -12.31 12.47
N GLU A 44 -1.21 -12.56 13.03
CA GLU A 44 -2.51 -11.94 12.78
C GLU A 44 -2.39 -10.56 12.10
N ARG A 45 -2.28 -10.57 10.77
CA ARG A 45 -2.45 -9.36 9.94
C ARG A 45 -3.82 -8.73 10.18
N GLU A 46 -4.79 -9.51 10.67
CA GLU A 46 -6.14 -9.08 10.99
C GLU A 46 -6.24 -8.31 12.32
N LYS A 47 -5.59 -8.77 13.40
CA LYS A 47 -5.61 -8.04 14.70
C LYS A 47 -5.04 -6.63 14.61
N ASN A 48 -3.98 -6.42 13.82
CA ASN A 48 -3.40 -5.09 13.67
C ASN A 48 -4.34 -4.16 12.88
N LEU A 49 -5.07 -4.70 11.90
CA LEU A 49 -6.08 -3.94 11.16
C LEU A 49 -7.30 -3.63 12.03
N GLU A 50 -7.74 -4.56 12.88
CA GLU A 50 -8.85 -4.33 13.82
C GLU A 50 -8.48 -3.29 14.88
N ALA A 51 -7.29 -3.40 15.47
CA ALA A 51 -6.79 -2.41 16.43
C ALA A 51 -6.66 -1.02 15.81
N ARG A 52 -6.10 -0.93 14.60
CA ARG A 52 -5.97 0.32 13.85
C ARG A 52 -7.34 0.89 13.45
N ALA A 53 -8.30 0.06 13.06
CA ALA A 53 -9.66 0.51 12.75
C ALA A 53 -10.40 1.00 14.00
N LYS A 54 -10.24 0.33 15.14
CA LYS A 54 -10.80 0.76 16.41
C LYS A 54 -10.20 2.09 16.87
N GLU A 55 -8.88 2.26 16.73
CA GLU A 55 -8.19 3.52 17.02
C GLU A 55 -8.69 4.66 16.12
N LEU A 56 -8.86 4.41 14.82
CA LEU A 56 -9.37 5.40 13.87
C LEU A 56 -10.79 5.85 14.26
N ARG A 57 -11.69 4.91 14.58
CA ARG A 57 -13.05 5.23 15.05
C ARG A 57 -13.04 6.01 16.36
N ALA A 58 -12.17 5.66 17.31
CA ALA A 58 -12.05 6.39 18.58
C ALA A 58 -11.51 7.82 18.36
N ARG A 59 -10.56 7.99 17.43
CA ARG A 59 -10.02 9.31 17.07
C ARG A 59 -11.07 10.18 16.39
N GLU A 60 -11.87 9.62 15.50
CA GLU A 60 -12.97 10.32 14.83
C GLU A 60 -14.05 10.76 15.83
N LEU A 61 -14.43 9.88 16.76
CA LEU A 61 -15.41 10.22 17.80
C LEU A 61 -14.92 11.37 18.69
N ARG A 62 -13.65 11.33 19.13
CA ARG A 62 -13.04 12.42 19.91
C ARG A 62 -12.96 13.71 19.12
N ALA A 63 -12.61 13.65 17.84
CA ALA A 63 -12.58 14.83 16.97
C ALA A 63 -13.97 15.46 16.84
N ARG A 64 -15.03 14.63 16.71
CA ARG A 64 -16.42 15.10 16.66
C ARG A 64 -16.86 15.75 17.97
N GLU A 65 -16.50 15.18 19.12
CA GLU A 65 -16.82 15.77 20.43
C GLU A 65 -16.10 17.09 20.68
N LEU A 66 -14.84 17.22 20.25
CA LEU A 66 -14.07 18.47 20.35
C LEU A 66 -14.63 19.57 19.43
N ARG A 67 -15.08 19.18 18.22
CA ARG A 67 -15.82 20.09 17.30
C ARG A 67 -17.15 20.55 17.92
N ALA A 68 -17.91 19.64 18.53
CA ALA A 68 -19.17 19.98 19.19
C ALA A 68 -18.99 20.90 20.42
N LYS A 69 -17.84 20.84 21.10
CA LYS A 69 -17.49 21.69 22.24
C LYS A 69 -16.80 23.01 21.85
N GLY A 70 -16.64 23.30 20.55
CA GLY A 70 -16.02 24.54 20.07
C GLY A 70 -14.52 24.68 20.38
N GLN A 71 -13.85 23.60 20.75
CA GLN A 71 -12.42 23.57 21.12
C GLN A 71 -11.55 22.87 20.05
N ALA A 72 -11.97 22.91 18.79
CA ALA A 72 -11.22 22.30 17.71
C ALA A 72 -9.98 23.15 17.38
N LYS A 73 -8.79 22.69 17.79
CA LYS A 73 -7.53 23.13 17.17
C LYS A 73 -7.51 22.67 15.72
N GLU A 74 -7.15 23.59 14.82
CA GLU A 74 -7.08 23.46 13.35
C GLU A 74 -6.10 22.41 12.79
N GLU A 75 -5.65 21.41 13.56
CA GLU A 75 -4.70 20.40 13.07
C GLU A 75 -5.35 19.29 12.19
N GLY A 76 -6.47 19.60 11.53
CA GLY A 76 -7.21 18.65 10.70
C GLY A 76 -8.23 19.29 9.77
N ALA A 77 -8.05 20.56 9.42
CA ALA A 77 -8.90 21.26 8.45
C ALA A 77 -8.80 20.66 7.03
N GLU A 78 -7.70 19.95 6.72
CA GLU A 78 -7.61 19.17 5.48
C GLU A 78 -8.67 18.05 5.41
N ALA A 79 -9.06 17.43 6.51
CA ALA A 79 -10.05 16.33 6.47
C ALA A 79 -11.51 16.83 6.46
N ALA A 80 -11.73 18.14 6.53
CA ALA A 80 -13.07 18.73 6.57
C ALA A 80 -13.61 19.12 5.19
N VAL A 81 -12.74 19.29 4.20
CA VAL A 81 -13.17 19.57 2.82
C VAL A 81 -13.64 18.25 2.19
N PRO A 82 -14.90 18.16 1.74
CA PRO A 82 -15.38 17.00 0.99
C PRO A 82 -14.39 16.66 -0.13
N TRP A 83 -14.05 15.38 -0.29
CA TRP A 83 -13.05 14.92 -1.26
C TRP A 83 -13.32 15.43 -2.69
N GLU A 84 -14.59 15.65 -3.04
CA GLU A 84 -14.99 16.21 -4.33
C GLU A 84 -14.52 17.65 -4.55
N GLU A 85 -14.56 18.49 -3.52
CA GLU A 85 -14.11 19.89 -3.61
C GLU A 85 -12.59 19.96 -3.72
N ARG A 86 -11.87 19.17 -2.92
CA ARG A 86 -10.42 19.03 -3.04
C ARG A 86 -9.99 18.53 -4.42
N ARG A 87 -10.73 17.56 -4.97
CA ARG A 87 -10.44 17.03 -6.30
C ARG A 87 -10.53 18.14 -7.35
N LYS A 88 -11.55 19.00 -7.28
CA LYS A 88 -11.74 20.12 -8.21
C LYS A 88 -10.63 21.16 -8.09
N GLU A 89 -10.19 21.49 -6.88
CA GLU A 89 -9.07 22.43 -6.66
C GLU A 89 -7.76 21.91 -7.26
N VAL A 90 -7.43 20.64 -6.98
CA VAL A 90 -6.22 19.99 -7.52
C VAL A 90 -6.29 19.87 -9.04
N GLU A 91 -7.45 19.54 -9.59
CA GLU A 91 -7.66 19.45 -11.04
C GLU A 91 -7.50 20.84 -11.70
N ALA A 92 -8.06 21.89 -11.12
CA ALA A 92 -7.89 23.27 -11.60
C ALA A 92 -6.42 23.72 -11.55
N GLU A 93 -5.70 23.41 -10.47
CA GLU A 93 -4.29 23.71 -10.33
C GLU A 93 -3.44 22.96 -11.38
N PHE A 94 -3.71 21.68 -11.60
CA PHE A 94 -3.02 20.86 -12.59
C PHE A 94 -3.16 21.43 -14.00
N TRP A 95 -4.38 21.82 -14.42
CA TRP A 95 -4.60 22.39 -15.76
C TRP A 95 -3.96 23.77 -15.92
N ARG A 96 -3.96 24.61 -14.86
CA ARG A 96 -3.25 25.89 -14.84
C ARG A 96 -1.74 25.71 -15.05
N LEU A 97 -1.13 24.71 -14.42
CA LEU A 97 0.30 24.44 -14.49
C LEU A 97 0.72 23.78 -15.81
N THR A 98 -0.11 22.89 -16.36
CA THR A 98 0.22 22.11 -17.56
C THR A 98 -0.08 22.85 -18.86
N GLY A 99 -0.87 23.93 -18.84
CA GLY A 99 -1.22 24.70 -20.03
C GLY A 99 -2.06 23.91 -21.05
N LEU A 100 -2.61 22.77 -20.64
CA LEU A 100 -3.47 21.90 -21.44
C LEU A 100 -4.93 22.16 -21.10
N THR A 101 -5.81 21.99 -22.09
CA THR A 101 -7.26 22.12 -21.88
C THR A 101 -7.82 20.82 -21.27
N GLY A 102 -8.48 20.94 -20.12
CA GLY A 102 -9.18 19.83 -19.47
C GLY A 102 -10.38 19.31 -20.28
N PRO A 103 -10.99 18.18 -19.88
CA PRO A 103 -12.05 17.49 -20.62
C PRO A 103 -13.34 18.31 -20.83
N GLU A 104 -13.56 19.38 -20.07
CA GLU A 104 -14.71 20.29 -20.22
C GLU A 104 -14.36 21.64 -20.88
N GLY A 105 -13.17 21.79 -21.46
CA GLY A 105 -12.79 23.04 -22.15
C GLY A 105 -12.69 24.26 -21.22
N VAL A 106 -12.58 24.06 -19.91
CA VAL A 106 -12.38 25.13 -18.93
C VAL A 106 -10.95 25.63 -19.07
N THR A 107 -10.78 26.67 -19.88
CA THR A 107 -9.58 27.51 -19.85
C THR A 107 -9.55 28.21 -18.51
N GLY A 108 -8.56 27.93 -17.66
CA GLY A 108 -8.29 28.79 -16.53
C GLY A 108 -8.14 30.22 -17.05
N GLU A 109 -9.00 31.14 -16.61
CA GLU A 109 -8.90 32.55 -16.94
C GLU A 109 -7.47 33.01 -16.64
N GLY A 110 -6.72 33.41 -17.68
CA GLY A 110 -5.44 34.09 -17.47
C GLY A 110 -4.26 33.72 -18.37
N ILE A 111 -4.39 32.87 -19.39
CA ILE A 111 -3.31 32.72 -20.38
C ILE A 111 -3.91 32.75 -21.78
N GLU A 112 -3.78 33.91 -22.45
CA GLU A 112 -4.02 34.00 -23.88
C GLU A 112 -3.06 33.03 -24.61
N PRO A 113 -3.55 32.23 -25.58
CA PRO A 113 -2.70 31.34 -26.34
C PRO A 113 -1.73 32.19 -27.17
N SER A 114 -0.45 32.18 -26.80
CA SER A 114 0.62 32.80 -27.58
C SER A 114 0.59 32.23 -29.00
N GLU A 115 0.44 33.13 -29.96
CA GLU A 115 0.28 32.86 -31.37
C GLU A 115 1.33 31.89 -31.91
N LYS A 116 0.84 30.96 -32.74
CA LYS A 116 1.60 29.94 -33.45
C LYS A 116 2.79 30.56 -34.18
N SER A 117 4.00 30.23 -33.74
CA SER A 117 5.20 30.25 -34.58
C SER A 117 5.41 28.84 -35.13
N SER A 118 4.95 28.61 -36.36
CA SER A 118 5.39 27.52 -37.23
C SER A 118 5.29 28.08 -38.65
N GLU A 119 6.35 28.69 -39.16
CA GLU A 119 7.39 28.00 -39.93
C GLU A 119 6.77 27.33 -41.16
N THR A 120 6.56 28.15 -42.21
CA THR A 120 6.30 27.69 -43.57
C THR A 120 7.65 27.45 -44.23
N ALA A 121 8.11 26.20 -44.18
CA ALA A 121 9.12 25.67 -45.07
C ALA A 121 8.46 24.59 -45.95
N GLU A 122 8.86 24.56 -47.22
CA GLU A 122 8.45 23.66 -48.32
C GLU A 122 7.13 24.00 -49.04
N GLN A 123 7.23 24.77 -50.14
CA GLN A 123 7.46 24.26 -51.51
C GLN A 123 7.73 25.39 -52.50
#